data_AF-A0A6V7P2T3-F1
#
_entry.id   AF-A0A6V7P2T3-F1
#
_cell.length_a   1.000
_cell.length_b   1.000
_cell.length_c   1.000
_cell.angle_alpha   90.00
_cell.angle_beta   90.00
_cell.angle_gamma   90.00
#
_symmetry.space_group_name_H-M   'P 1'
#
loop_
_entity.id
_entity.type
_entity.pdbx_description
1 polymer ?
#
loop_
_entity_poly.entity_id
_entity_poly.type
_entity_poly.pdbx_seq_one_letter_code
_entity_poly.pdbx_strand_id
1 'polypeptide(L)'
;MAAAAMVVVVGVLLPFPFYYALWNYPHKWVALCGKGVDPSHRMAQISHALKALQILSLLSSHESPRLPRLLPPPLPPRTVPQLQVKVYQLLGEAGTYYGVRFGKNIPWVSEFPFGYIKDPQYVGSILSLLALLCWVPFWCVFLWILGYLFMMWVESDEDPATRAKPLS
;
A
#
# COMPACT_ATOMS: atom_id res chain seq x y z
N MET A 1 -29.15 -3.40 1.01
CA MET A 1 -28.10 -3.22 2.04
C MET A 1 -26.93 -4.18 1.84
N ALA A 2 -27.14 -5.51 1.71
CA ALA A 2 -26.04 -6.48 1.51
C ALA A 2 -25.21 -6.23 0.24
N ALA A 3 -25.84 -5.95 -0.91
CA ALA A 3 -25.12 -5.72 -2.17
C ALA A 3 -24.17 -4.51 -2.14
N ALA A 4 -24.59 -3.41 -1.51
CA ALA A 4 -23.75 -2.20 -1.38
C ALA A 4 -22.54 -2.45 -0.46
N ALA A 5 -22.74 -3.14 0.67
CA ALA A 5 -21.63 -3.53 1.54
C ALA A 5 -20.63 -4.45 0.82
N MET A 6 -21.11 -5.37 -0.01
CA MET A 6 -20.24 -6.23 -0.83
C MET A 6 -19.40 -5.45 -1.83
N VAL A 7 -19.99 -4.43 -2.50
CA VAL A 7 -19.23 -3.55 -3.42
C VAL A 7 -18.11 -2.83 -2.68
N VAL A 8 -18.39 -2.30 -1.49
CA VAL A 8 -17.39 -1.63 -0.66
C VAL A 8 -16.31 -2.61 -0.21
N VAL A 9 -16.65 -3.82 0.25
CA VAL A 9 -15.68 -4.84 0.66
C VAL A 9 -14.77 -5.22 -0.51
N VAL A 10 -15.35 -5.51 -1.68
CA VAL A 10 -14.59 -5.85 -2.89
C VAL A 10 -13.69 -4.68 -3.29
N GLY A 11 -14.21 -3.46 -3.30
CA GLY A 11 -13.43 -2.26 -3.63
C GLY A 11 -12.29 -1.98 -2.64
N VAL A 12 -12.53 -2.14 -1.34
CA VAL A 12 -11.53 -2.00 -0.28
C VAL A 12 -10.43 -3.04 -0.40
N LEU A 13 -10.75 -4.28 -0.79
CA LEU A 13 -9.75 -5.34 -0.89
C LEU A 13 -9.07 -5.41 -2.26
N LEU A 14 -9.61 -4.75 -3.28
CA LEU A 14 -9.19 -4.86 -4.68
C LEU A 14 -7.67 -4.71 -4.93
N PRO A 15 -6.93 -3.79 -4.28
CA PRO A 15 -5.50 -3.63 -4.54
C PRO A 15 -4.64 -4.80 -4.05
N PHE A 16 -5.06 -5.53 -3.01
CA PHE A 16 -4.21 -6.52 -2.36
C PHE A 16 -3.98 -7.79 -3.19
N PRO A 17 -5.01 -8.38 -3.86
CA PRO A 17 -4.78 -9.46 -4.80
C PRO A 17 -3.82 -9.08 -5.94
N PHE A 18 -3.89 -7.82 -6.41
CA PHE A 18 -2.97 -7.32 -7.43
C PHE A 18 -1.53 -7.29 -6.90
N TYR A 19 -1.29 -6.69 -5.73
CA TYR A 19 0.04 -6.67 -5.11
C TYR A 19 0.56 -8.07 -4.83
N TYR A 20 -0.28 -8.95 -4.30
CA TYR A 20 0.06 -10.35 -4.07
C TYR A 20 0.48 -11.07 -5.37
N ALA A 21 -0.26 -10.89 -6.46
CA ALA A 21 0.07 -11.50 -7.74
C ALA A 21 1.41 -11.00 -8.28
N LEU A 22 1.68 -9.69 -8.17
CA LEU A 22 2.95 -9.09 -8.59
C LEU A 22 4.13 -9.55 -7.72
N TRP A 23 3.91 -9.71 -6.42
CA TRP A 23 4.91 -10.20 -5.49
C TRP A 23 5.35 -11.63 -5.79
N ASN A 24 4.38 -12.52 -6.06
CA ASN A 24 4.60 -13.96 -6.27
C ASN A 24 4.98 -14.32 -7.72
N TYR A 25 4.58 -13.50 -8.71
CA TYR A 25 4.85 -13.78 -10.13
C TYR A 25 5.49 -12.59 -10.87
N PRO A 26 6.60 -12.03 -10.38
CA PRO A 26 7.20 -10.82 -10.97
C PRO A 26 7.64 -11.04 -12.43
N HIS A 27 8.17 -12.21 -12.79
CA HIS A 27 8.58 -12.48 -14.17
C HIS A 27 7.41 -12.51 -15.15
N LYS A 28 6.24 -13.02 -14.73
CA LYS A 28 5.03 -13.00 -15.56
C LYS A 28 4.55 -11.56 -15.77
N TRP A 29 4.65 -10.72 -14.74
CA TRP A 29 4.32 -9.30 -14.85
C TRP A 29 5.25 -8.55 -15.81
N VAL A 30 6.57 -8.75 -15.68
CA VAL A 30 7.56 -8.15 -16.58
C VAL A 30 7.30 -8.60 -18.03
N ALA A 31 7.02 -9.89 -18.24
CA ALA A 31 6.68 -10.41 -19.57
C ALA A 31 5.38 -9.79 -20.12
N LEU A 32 4.35 -9.62 -19.29
CA LEU A 32 3.06 -9.02 -19.66
C LEU A 32 3.20 -7.53 -20.02
N CYS A 33 4.07 -6.79 -19.33
CA CYS A 33 4.34 -5.39 -19.65
C CYS A 33 4.96 -5.23 -21.05
N GLY A 34 5.73 -6.23 -21.50
CA GLY A 34 6.39 -6.23 -22.80
C GLY A 34 7.67 -5.39 -22.85
N LYS A 35 8.33 -5.40 -24.01
CA LYS A 35 9.61 -4.71 -24.21
C LYS A 35 9.43 -3.19 -24.21
N GLY A 36 10.36 -2.47 -23.58
CA GLY A 36 10.39 -1.00 -23.56
C GLY A 36 9.40 -0.35 -22.58
N VAL A 37 8.64 -1.16 -21.83
CA VAL A 37 7.69 -0.69 -20.83
C VAL A 37 8.29 -0.92 -19.45
N ASP A 38 8.34 0.14 -18.64
CA ASP A 38 8.82 0.07 -17.27
C ASP A 38 7.78 -0.64 -16.35
N PRO A 39 8.08 -1.83 -15.80
CA PRO A 39 7.10 -2.61 -15.04
C PRO A 39 6.68 -1.96 -13.72
N SER A 40 7.57 -1.19 -13.08
CA SER A 40 7.24 -0.44 -11.86
C SER A 40 6.30 0.72 -12.16
N HIS A 41 6.55 1.45 -13.25
CA HIS A 41 5.70 2.55 -13.67
C HIS A 41 4.30 2.07 -14.05
N ARG A 42 4.20 0.95 -14.79
CA ARG A 42 2.89 0.34 -15.07
C ARG A 42 2.18 -0.14 -13.82
N MET A 43 2.91 -0.76 -12.89
CA MET A 43 2.37 -1.11 -11.58
C MET A 43 1.85 0.13 -10.86
N ALA A 44 2.60 1.24 -10.85
CA ALA A 44 2.19 2.49 -10.22
C ALA A 44 0.89 3.05 -10.81
N GLN A 45 0.79 3.12 -12.14
CA GLN A 45 -0.41 3.58 -12.84
C GLN A 45 -1.65 2.75 -12.48
N ILE A 46 -1.54 1.42 -12.51
CA ILE A 46 -2.63 0.53 -12.14
C ILE A 46 -2.95 0.68 -10.66
N SER A 47 -1.95 0.77 -9.78
CA SER A 47 -2.14 0.96 -8.33
C SER A 47 -2.90 2.25 -8.03
N HIS A 48 -2.60 3.35 -8.74
CA HIS A 48 -3.35 4.60 -8.63
C HIS A 48 -4.80 4.45 -9.10
N ALA A 49 -5.04 3.75 -10.20
CA ALA A 49 -6.40 3.45 -10.66
C ALA A 49 -7.17 2.59 -9.65
N LEU A 50 -6.55 1.54 -9.12
CA LEU A 50 -7.13 0.69 -8.07
C LEU A 50 -7.39 1.48 -6.78
N LYS A 51 -6.50 2.40 -6.41
CA LYS A 51 -6.69 3.30 -5.25
C LYS A 51 -7.86 4.26 -5.48
N ALA A 52 -8.03 4.79 -6.69
CA ALA A 52 -9.17 5.62 -7.04
C ALA A 52 -10.48 4.82 -6.94
N LEU A 53 -10.52 3.60 -7.49
CA LEU A 53 -11.67 2.69 -7.34
C LEU A 53 -11.95 2.33 -5.87
N GLN A 54 -10.90 2.12 -5.08
CA GLN A 54 -11.00 1.89 -3.64
C GLN A 54 -11.67 3.08 -2.93
N ILE A 55 -11.27 4.32 -3.23
CA ILE A 55 -11.89 5.54 -2.68
C ILE A 55 -13.33 5.69 -3.18
N LEU A 56 -13.60 5.48 -4.47
CA LEU A 56 -14.94 5.54 -5.04
C LEU A 56 -15.88 4.52 -4.40
N SER A 57 -15.38 3.31 -4.09
CA SER A 57 -16.17 2.30 -3.38
C SER A 57 -16.58 2.79 -2.00
N LEU A 58 -15.73 3.52 -1.27
CA LEU A 58 -16.08 4.09 0.02
C LEU A 58 -17.15 5.18 -0.08
N LEU A 59 -17.13 5.98 -1.15
CA LEU A 59 -18.17 7.00 -1.39
C LEU A 59 -19.55 6.39 -1.67
N SER A 60 -19.61 5.12 -2.10
CA SER A 60 -20.88 4.39 -2.26
C SER A 60 -21.46 3.87 -0.94
N SER A 61 -20.69 3.94 0.16
CA SER A 61 -21.19 3.59 1.49
C SER A 61 -22.09 4.68 2.02
N HIS A 62 -23.32 4.32 2.38
CA HIS A 62 -24.28 5.20 3.05
C HIS A 62 -24.18 5.13 4.58
N GLU A 63 -23.21 4.38 5.12
CA GLU A 63 -23.06 4.24 6.57
C GLU A 63 -22.34 5.44 7.18
N SER A 64 -22.94 6.02 8.24
CA SER A 64 -22.29 7.07 9.00
C SER A 64 -21.04 6.52 9.72
N PRO A 65 -19.93 7.30 9.76
CA PRO A 65 -18.77 6.94 10.55
C PRO A 65 -19.18 6.78 12.02
N ARG A 66 -19.08 5.56 12.55
CA ARG A 66 -19.25 5.29 13.99
C ARG A 66 -17.88 5.06 14.57
N LEU A 67 -17.37 6.06 15.28
CA LEU A 67 -16.11 5.92 16.01
C LEU A 67 -16.32 4.89 17.15
N PRO A 68 -15.43 3.91 17.33
CA PRO A 68 -15.37 3.17 18.58
C PRO A 68 -15.09 4.17 19.71
N ARG A 69 -15.95 4.23 20.74
CA ARG A 69 -15.86 5.21 21.84
C ARG A 69 -14.56 5.17 22.66
N LEU A 70 -13.66 4.23 22.35
CA LEU A 70 -12.43 3.92 23.08
C LEU A 70 -11.16 4.43 22.38
N LEU A 71 -11.23 4.92 21.14
CA LEU A 71 -10.04 5.41 20.43
C LEU A 71 -9.79 6.89 20.75
N PRO A 72 -8.54 7.33 21.04
CA PRO A 72 -8.21 8.75 21.11
C PRO A 72 -8.57 9.47 19.79
N PRO A 73 -8.83 10.79 19.84
CA PRO A 73 -9.11 11.57 18.65
C PRO A 73 -7.97 11.36 17.62
N PRO A 74 -8.30 11.29 16.32
CA PRO A 74 -7.33 10.96 15.29
C PRO A 74 -6.15 11.92 15.34
N LEU A 75 -4.95 11.37 15.12
CA LEU A 75 -3.74 12.18 14.87
C LEU A 75 -4.07 13.29 13.86
N PRO A 76 -3.59 14.53 14.05
CA PRO A 76 -3.81 15.58 13.09
C PRO A 76 -3.28 15.09 11.72
N PRO A 77 -4.05 15.25 10.63
CA PRO A 77 -3.75 14.67 9.31
C PRO A 77 -2.46 15.20 8.66
N ARG A 78 -1.67 16.01 9.38
CA ARG A 78 -0.44 16.65 8.92
C ARG A 78 0.80 15.78 9.08
N THR A 79 0.88 14.92 10.10
CA THR A 79 2.08 14.12 10.35
C THR A 79 2.16 12.87 9.49
N VAL A 80 1.00 12.34 9.10
CA VAL A 80 0.94 11.05 8.42
C VAL A 80 1.36 11.07 6.95
N PRO A 81 1.02 12.09 6.14
CA PRO A 81 1.49 12.20 4.76
C PRO A 81 3.02 12.31 4.66
N GLN A 82 3.69 12.82 5.70
CA GLN A 82 5.14 13.07 5.69
C GLN A 82 5.95 11.77 5.59
N LEU A 83 5.49 10.70 6.23
CA LEU A 83 6.16 9.40 6.17
C LEU A 83 6.09 8.80 4.75
N GLN A 84 4.91 8.86 4.13
CA GLN A 84 4.69 8.38 2.76
C GLN A 84 5.48 9.22 1.74
N VAL A 85 5.50 10.54 1.90
CA VAL A 85 6.29 11.44 1.06
C VAL A 85 7.79 11.12 1.18
N LYS A 86 8.30 10.92 2.40
CA LYS A 86 9.72 10.61 2.62
C LYS A 86 10.10 9.25 2.02
N VAL A 87 9.24 8.23 2.13
CA VAL A 87 9.43 6.94 1.45
C VAL A 87 9.60 7.14 -0.06
N TYR A 88 8.69 7.88 -0.68
CA TYR A 88 8.74 8.12 -2.12
C TYR A 88 9.95 8.97 -2.54
N GLN A 89 10.35 9.96 -1.73
CA GLN A 89 11.54 10.77 -1.98
C GLN A 89 12.84 9.94 -1.94
N LEU A 90 12.91 8.94 -1.07
CA LEU A 90 14.11 8.13 -0.88
C LEU A 90 14.22 6.98 -1.88
N LEU A 91 13.13 6.25 -2.13
CA LEU A 91 13.13 5.07 -3.00
C LEU A 91 12.66 5.34 -4.44
N GLY A 92 11.99 6.47 -4.64
CA GLY A 92 11.30 6.76 -5.90
C GLY A 92 10.19 5.77 -6.23
N GLU A 93 9.65 5.91 -7.44
CA GLU A 93 8.62 5.01 -7.96
C GLU A 93 9.13 3.56 -8.05
N ALA A 94 10.34 3.37 -8.57
CA ALA A 94 10.89 2.03 -8.80
C ALA A 94 11.12 1.26 -7.49
N GLY A 95 11.62 1.90 -6.43
CA GLY A 95 11.79 1.23 -5.14
C GLY A 95 10.47 1.00 -4.41
N THR A 96 9.47 1.87 -4.60
CA THR A 96 8.13 1.70 -4.00
C THR A 96 7.31 0.61 -4.70
N TYR A 97 7.48 0.45 -6.01
CA TYR A 97 6.70 -0.47 -6.86
C TYR A 97 7.56 -1.63 -7.38
N TYR A 98 8.07 -2.44 -6.44
CA TYR A 98 8.73 -3.74 -6.67
C TYR A 98 9.86 -3.76 -7.71
N GLY A 99 10.56 -2.64 -7.91
CA GLY A 99 11.59 -2.52 -8.95
C GLY A 99 12.68 -3.58 -8.84
N VAL A 100 13.12 -3.92 -7.62
CA VAL A 100 14.13 -4.97 -7.41
C VAL A 100 13.63 -6.33 -7.91
N ARG A 101 12.38 -6.69 -7.63
CA ARG A 101 11.76 -7.93 -8.12
C ARG A 101 11.55 -7.94 -9.63
N PHE A 102 11.38 -6.77 -10.23
CA PHE A 102 11.32 -6.62 -11.68
C PHE A 102 12.70 -6.55 -12.34
N GLY A 103 13.78 -6.78 -11.57
CA GLY A 103 15.16 -6.87 -12.08
C GLY A 103 15.90 -5.53 -12.13
N LYS A 104 15.36 -4.47 -11.52
CA LYS A 104 16.05 -3.18 -11.42
C LYS A 104 17.05 -3.19 -10.28
N ASN A 105 18.19 -2.54 -10.49
CA ASN A 105 19.13 -2.27 -9.42
C ASN A 105 18.70 -1.01 -8.67
N ILE A 106 18.12 -1.17 -7.48
CA ILE A 106 17.69 -0.07 -6.63
C ILE A 106 18.62 -0.01 -5.41
N PRO A 107 19.23 1.15 -5.09
CA PRO A 107 20.01 1.31 -3.88
C PRO A 107 19.11 1.28 -2.65
N TRP A 108 19.51 0.53 -1.62
CA TRP A 108 18.85 0.57 -0.32
C TRP A 108 19.25 1.81 0.43
N VAL A 109 18.26 2.42 1.09
CA VAL A 109 18.44 3.61 1.91
C VAL A 109 18.38 3.19 3.37
N SER A 110 19.37 3.56 4.17
CA SER A 110 19.39 3.32 5.62
C SER A 110 18.86 4.52 6.43
N GLU A 111 18.62 5.66 5.77
CA GLU A 111 18.02 6.83 6.40
C GLU A 111 16.61 6.52 6.94
N PHE A 112 16.16 7.36 7.88
CA PHE A 112 14.77 7.33 8.31
C PHE A 112 13.84 7.51 7.09
N PRO A 113 12.84 6.63 6.89
CA PRO A 113 12.32 5.65 7.85
C PRO A 113 12.85 4.20 7.73
N PHE A 114 13.56 3.86 6.66
CA PHE A 114 13.97 2.49 6.34
C PHE A 114 14.99 1.87 7.30
N GLY A 115 15.81 2.69 7.97
CA GLY A 115 16.72 2.23 9.03
C GLY A 115 16.03 1.87 10.36
N TYR A 116 14.75 2.21 10.51
CA TYR A 116 14.01 2.10 11.79
C TYR A 116 12.76 1.23 11.67
N ILE A 117 12.16 1.17 10.48
CA ILE A 117 10.90 0.49 10.21
C ILE A 117 11.11 -0.42 9.01
N LYS A 118 10.73 -1.70 9.13
CA LYS A 118 10.88 -2.70 8.04
C LYS A 118 10.09 -2.30 6.80
N ASP A 119 8.80 -1.98 6.97
CA ASP A 119 7.89 -1.65 5.88
C ASP A 119 7.23 -0.27 6.06
N PRO A 120 8.01 0.82 5.93
CA PRO A 120 7.53 2.16 6.28
C PRO A 120 6.36 2.63 5.41
N GLN A 121 6.25 2.13 4.18
CA GLN A 121 5.12 2.40 3.28
C GLN A 121 3.77 1.87 3.82
N TYR A 122 3.77 0.69 4.42
CA TYR A 122 2.58 0.08 4.99
C TYR A 122 2.24 0.70 6.33
N VAL A 123 3.25 0.99 7.16
CA VAL A 123 3.06 1.73 8.42
C VAL A 123 2.48 3.11 8.16
N GLY A 124 3.03 3.87 7.20
CA GLY A 124 2.50 5.18 6.80
C GLY A 124 1.07 5.10 6.27
N SER A 125 0.74 4.07 5.49
CA SER A 125 -0.62 3.83 5.02
C SER A 125 -1.60 3.51 6.17
N ILE A 126 -1.21 2.65 7.11
CA ILE A 126 -2.03 2.28 8.28
C ILE A 126 -2.29 3.50 9.17
N LEU A 127 -1.25 4.29 9.47
CA LEU A 127 -1.41 5.54 10.20
C LEU A 127 -2.37 6.50 9.48
N SER A 128 -2.39 6.48 8.14
CA SER A 128 -3.27 7.38 7.35
C SER A 128 -4.72 6.97 7.54
N LEU A 129 -4.99 5.67 7.54
CA LEU A 129 -6.32 5.13 7.78
C LEU A 129 -6.79 5.38 9.22
N LEU A 130 -5.90 5.25 10.20
CA LEU A 130 -6.23 5.54 11.60
C LEU A 130 -6.57 7.02 11.81
N ALA A 131 -5.87 7.94 11.14
CA ALA A 131 -6.24 9.35 11.14
C ALA A 131 -7.61 9.61 10.49
N LEU A 132 -8.06 8.72 9.59
CA LEU A 132 -9.34 8.84 8.90
C LEU A 132 -10.52 8.13 9.60
N LEU A 133 -10.32 7.55 10.80
CA LEU A 133 -11.34 6.75 11.48
C LEU A 133 -12.63 7.53 11.81
N CYS A 134 -12.55 8.86 11.91
CA CYS A 134 -13.71 9.73 12.13
C CYS A 134 -14.56 9.97 10.87
N TRP A 135 -14.05 9.67 9.67
CA TRP A 135 -14.72 9.95 8.40
C TRP A 135 -15.10 8.70 7.61
N VAL A 136 -14.63 7.53 8.02
CA VAL A 136 -14.85 6.25 7.31
C VAL A 136 -15.40 5.21 8.30
N PRO A 137 -16.36 4.35 7.91
CA PRO A 137 -16.82 3.27 8.77
C PRO A 137 -15.67 2.40 9.28
N PHE A 138 -15.69 2.08 10.58
CA PHE A 138 -14.63 1.32 11.25
C PHE A 138 -14.30 0.01 10.53
N TRP A 139 -15.32 -0.74 10.09
CA TRP A 139 -15.11 -2.04 9.44
C TRP A 139 -14.37 -1.91 8.10
N CYS A 140 -14.57 -0.82 7.34
CA CYS A 140 -13.82 -0.55 6.12
C CYS A 140 -12.34 -0.32 6.43
N VAL A 141 -12.06 0.53 7.43
CA VAL A 141 -10.70 0.82 7.89
C VAL A 141 -10.02 -0.45 8.40
N PHE A 142 -10.73 -1.24 9.19
CA PHE A 142 -10.24 -2.51 9.72
C PHE A 142 -9.86 -3.50 8.60
N LEU A 143 -10.75 -3.71 7.62
CA LEU A 143 -10.46 -4.58 6.48
C LEU A 143 -9.26 -4.09 5.65
N TRP A 144 -9.15 -2.77 5.46
CA TRP A 144 -8.04 -2.18 4.73
C TRP A 144 -6.72 -2.37 5.49
N ILE A 145 -6.70 -2.16 6.82
CA ILE A 145 -5.52 -2.45 7.66
C ILE A 145 -5.15 -3.93 7.58
N LEU A 146 -6.11 -4.85 7.63
CA LEU A 146 -5.84 -6.28 7.48
C LEU A 146 -5.18 -6.61 6.14
N GLY A 147 -5.59 -5.97 5.05
CA GLY A 147 -4.93 -6.13 3.75
C GLY A 147 -3.47 -5.66 3.76
N TYR A 148 -3.17 -4.55 4.45
CA TYR A 148 -1.78 -4.10 4.62
C TYR A 148 -0.96 -5.06 5.49
N LEU A 149 -1.53 -5.55 6.60
CA LEU A 149 -0.87 -6.54 7.45
C LEU A 149 -0.64 -7.87 6.71
N PHE A 150 -1.59 -8.28 5.86
CA PHE A 150 -1.42 -9.43 4.99
C PHE A 150 -0.24 -9.25 4.03
N MET A 151 -0.14 -8.09 3.37
CA MET A 151 1.00 -7.82 2.50
C MET A 151 2.31 -7.76 3.29
N MET A 152 2.36 -7.11 4.45
CA MET A 152 3.54 -7.12 5.32
C MET A 152 3.96 -8.54 5.71
N TRP A 153 3.00 -9.42 5.99
CA TRP A 153 3.29 -10.83 6.28
C TRP A 153 3.83 -11.56 5.05
N VAL A 154 3.21 -11.40 3.88
CA VAL A 154 3.68 -11.98 2.61
C VAL A 154 5.09 -11.50 2.25
N GLU A 155 5.39 -10.23 2.55
CA GLU A 155 6.70 -9.62 2.30
C GLU A 155 7.71 -9.93 3.42
N SER A 156 7.26 -10.50 4.54
CA SER A 156 8.12 -10.74 5.69
C SER A 156 9.17 -11.83 5.43
N ASP A 157 8.82 -12.82 4.59
CA ASP A 157 9.63 -13.97 4.15
C ASP A 157 10.54 -13.64 2.95
N GLU A 158 10.70 -12.35 2.61
CA GLU A 158 11.58 -11.95 1.53
C GLU A 158 13.04 -12.37 1.77
N ASP A 159 13.61 -13.07 0.80
CA ASP A 159 15.04 -13.38 0.76
C ASP A 159 15.85 -12.07 0.80
N PRO A 160 16.70 -11.86 1.83
CA PRO A 160 17.57 -10.70 1.92
C PRO A 160 18.44 -10.46 0.67
N ALA A 161 18.76 -11.50 -0.10
CA ALA A 161 19.52 -11.38 -1.35
C ALA A 161 18.74 -10.70 -2.48
N THR A 162 17.41 -10.73 -2.41
CA THR A 162 16.49 -10.09 -3.36
C THR A 162 16.06 -8.69 -2.93
N ARG A 163 16.53 -8.21 -1.78
CA ARG A 163 16.34 -6.82 -1.36
C ARG A 163 17.26 -5.89 -2.12
N ALA A 164 16.85 -4.62 -2.15
CA ALA A 164 17.75 -3.57 -2.58
C ALA A 164 19.01 -3.59 -1.69
N LYS A 165 20.17 -3.35 -2.31
CA LYS A 165 21.47 -3.48 -1.64
C LYS A 165 21.94 -2.10 -1.15
N PRO A 166 22.61 -2.01 0.01
CA PRO A 166 23.22 -0.76 0.43
C PRO A 166 24.17 -0.24 -0.67
N LEU A 167 24.20 1.07 -0.86
CA LEU A 167 25.27 1.69 -1.63
C LEU A 167 26.59 1.39 -0.92
N SER A 168 27.51 0.73 -1.62
CA SER A 168 28.89 0.45 -1.16
C SER A 168 29.75 1.70 -1.22
#